data_AF-A0ABD3TG78-F1
#
_entry.id   AF-A0ABD3TG78-F1
#
_cell.length_a   1.000
_cell.length_b   1.000
_cell.length_c   1.000
_cell.angle_alpha   90.00
_cell.angle_beta   90.00
_cell.angle_gamma   90.00
#
_symmetry.space_group_name_H-M   'P 1'
#
loop_
_entity.id
_entity.type
_entity.pdbx_description
1 polymer ?
#
loop_
_entity_poly.entity_id
_entity_poly.type
_entity_poly.pdbx_seq_one_letter_code
_entity_poly.pdbx_strand_id
1 'polypeptide(L)'
;MILGTIVNQSVILGTIVNQPVIIGTIVNQSVILGTIVNQSVILGTIANQSVILGTIVNQSVILGTIANQSVILGTISNQSVILETIVNQSVILGTIVNQSVILGTISNQSVILGTIANQSVILGTIVNQSVILGTIANQSVILGTIANQSVILGTIVNQSVIL
;
A
#
# COMPACT_ATOMS: atom_id res chain seq x y z
N MET A 1 21.44 8.58 -2.69
CA MET A 1 20.59 9.13 -3.77
C MET A 1 20.90 8.35 -5.03
N ILE A 2 19.88 7.86 -5.75
CA ILE A 2 20.04 7.12 -7.00
C ILE A 2 19.28 7.87 -8.09
N LEU A 3 19.93 8.06 -9.24
CA LEU A 3 19.32 8.62 -10.45
C LEU A 3 19.30 7.54 -11.53
N GLY A 4 18.11 7.17 -12.01
CA GLY A 4 17.96 6.19 -13.09
C GLY A 4 17.07 5.02 -12.72
N THR A 5 17.38 3.85 -13.29
CA THR A 5 16.55 2.65 -13.14
C THR A 5 17.20 1.65 -12.19
N ILE A 6 16.42 1.16 -11.23
CA ILE A 6 16.78 0.05 -10.34
C ILE A 6 15.90 -1.14 -10.71
N VAL A 7 16.52 -2.28 -10.99
CA VAL A 7 15.81 -3.55 -11.19
C VAL A 7 16.38 -4.57 -10.22
N ASN A 8 15.56 -5.06 -9.28
CA ASN A 8 15.96 -6.12 -8.37
C ASN A 8 15.07 -7.35 -8.53
N GLN A 9 15.71 -8.52 -8.51
CA GLN A 9 15.06 -9.81 -8.36
C GLN A 9 15.75 -10.57 -7.23
N SER A 10 15.00 -10.98 -6.21
CA SER A 10 15.61 -11.56 -5.01
C SER A 10 14.71 -12.55 -4.28
N VAL A 11 15.34 -13.52 -3.62
CA VAL A 11 14.72 -14.36 -2.60
C VAL A 11 15.48 -14.10 -1.31
N ILE A 12 14.78 -13.68 -0.26
CA ILE A 12 15.41 -13.20 0.96
C ILE A 12 14.82 -13.92 2.17
N LEU A 13 15.71 -14.42 3.03
CA LEU A 13 15.40 -14.92 4.35
C LEU A 13 16.06 -14.00 5.38
N GLY A 14 15.26 -13.28 6.15
CA GLY A 14 15.74 -12.37 7.19
C GLY A 14 15.23 -10.94 7.06
N THR A 15 16.04 -9.99 7.49
CA THR A 15 15.64 -8.59 7.63
C THR A 15 16.26 -7.73 6.52
N ILE A 16 15.42 -6.93 5.86
CA ILE A 16 15.82 -5.89 4.91
C ILE A 16 15.52 -4.54 5.54
N VAL A 17 16.51 -3.66 5.55
CA VAL A 17 16.34 -2.26 5.95
C VAL A 17 16.87 -1.35 4.85
N ASN A 18 16.00 -0.59 4.22
CA ASN A 18 16.34 0.29 3.12
C ASN A 18 15.90 1.73 3.42
N GLN A 19 16.75 2.71 3.06
CA GLN A 19 16.42 4.13 3.19
C GLN A 19 16.80 4.96 1.95
N PRO A 20 16.23 4.67 0.76
CA PRO A 20 16.69 5.28 -0.47
C PRO A 20 16.01 6.63 -0.77
N VAL A 21 16.77 7.52 -1.41
CA VAL A 21 16.23 8.68 -2.14
C VAL A 21 16.45 8.44 -3.63
N ILE A 22 15.37 8.35 -4.40
CA ILE A 22 15.42 7.91 -5.81
C ILE A 22 14.70 8.90 -6.70
N ILE A 23 15.35 9.21 -7.83
CA ILE A 23 14.71 9.86 -8.97
C ILE A 23 14.80 8.89 -10.15
N GLY A 24 13.65 8.40 -10.61
CA GLY A 24 13.58 7.46 -11.72
C GLY A 24 12.67 6.27 -11.47
N THR A 25 13.07 5.10 -11.96
CA THR A 25 12.20 3.91 -12.02
C THR A 25 12.72 2.80 -11.14
N ILE A 26 11.83 2.19 -10.36
CA ILE A 26 12.12 1.02 -9.55
C ILE A 26 11.24 -0.13 -10.03
N VAL A 27 11.85 -1.27 -10.33
CA VAL A 27 11.17 -2.52 -10.59
C VAL A 27 11.71 -3.58 -9.64
N ASN A 28 10.89 -4.05 -8.70
CA ASN A 28 11.28 -5.14 -7.80
C ASN A 28 10.39 -6.36 -8.00
N GLN A 29 11.03 -7.52 -8.05
CA GLN A 29 10.36 -8.82 -7.87
C GLN A 29 11.03 -9.54 -6.71
N SER A 30 10.24 -9.96 -5.71
CA SER A 30 10.83 -10.57 -4.53
C SER A 30 9.96 -11.64 -3.88
N VAL A 31 10.62 -12.64 -3.30
CA VAL A 31 10.02 -13.56 -2.33
C VAL A 31 10.74 -13.37 -1.01
N ILE A 32 10.01 -13.00 0.04
CA ILE A 32 10.61 -12.59 1.30
C ILE A 32 9.98 -13.37 2.44
N LEU A 33 10.84 -14.02 3.23
CA LEU A 33 10.49 -14.59 4.52
C LEU A 33 11.23 -13.79 5.59
N GLY A 34 10.51 -12.91 6.30
CA GLY A 34 11.08 -12.08 7.35
C GLY A 34 10.53 -10.66 7.38
N THR A 35 11.40 -9.70 7.68
CA THR A 35 11.00 -8.32 7.98
C THR A 35 11.55 -7.35 6.94
N ILE A 36 10.69 -6.47 6.44
CA ILE A 36 11.06 -5.36 5.57
C ILE A 36 10.78 -4.08 6.31
N VAL A 37 11.80 -3.22 6.42
CA VAL A 37 11.65 -1.83 6.87
C VAL A 37 12.17 -0.92 5.76
N ASN A 38 11.29 -0.10 5.18
CA ASN A 38 11.67 0.84 4.15
C ASN A 38 11.29 2.27 4.54
N GLN A 39 12.22 3.20 4.38
CA GLN A 39 11.97 4.64 4.51
C GLN A 39 12.47 5.35 3.27
N SER A 40 11.58 5.69 2.34
CA SER A 40 12.01 6.15 1.00
C SER A 40 11.38 7.47 0.57
N VAL A 41 12.17 8.28 -0.12
CA VAL A 41 11.66 9.42 -0.90
C VAL A 41 11.86 9.10 -2.37
N ILE A 42 10.77 9.08 -3.14
CA ILE A 42 10.80 8.63 -4.53
C ILE A 42 10.11 9.66 -5.41
N LEU A 43 10.81 10.07 -6.45
CA LEU A 43 10.28 10.84 -7.56
C LEU A 43 10.33 9.97 -8.83
N GLY A 44 9.19 9.45 -9.25
CA GLY A 44 9.11 8.61 -10.45
C GLY A 44 8.21 7.39 -10.27
N THR A 45 8.57 6.28 -10.93
CA THR A 45 7.69 5.12 -11.06
C THR A 45 8.18 3.94 -10.22
N ILE A 46 7.27 3.30 -9.50
CA ILE A 46 7.53 2.08 -8.74
C ILE A 46 6.63 0.97 -9.27
N ALA A 47 7.22 -0.16 -9.65
CA ALA A 47 6.52 -1.40 -9.93
C ALA A 47 7.06 -2.51 -9.03
N ASN A 48 6.24 -3.01 -8.09
CA ASN A 48 6.64 -4.12 -7.23
C ASN A 48 5.73 -5.33 -7.43
N GLN A 49 6.36 -6.50 -7.51
CA GLN A 49 5.70 -7.79 -7.37
C GLN A 49 6.34 -8.53 -6.21
N SER A 50 5.54 -8.99 -5.24
CA SER A 50 6.10 -9.63 -4.06
C SER A 50 5.23 -10.74 -3.48
N VAL A 51 5.88 -11.77 -2.97
CA VAL A 51 5.28 -12.74 -2.04
C VAL A 51 6.00 -12.60 -0.72
N ILE A 52 5.26 -12.26 0.34
CA ILE A 52 5.84 -11.91 1.63
C ILE A 52 5.18 -12.73 2.73
N LEU A 53 6.03 -13.41 3.50
CA LEU A 53 5.66 -14.03 4.76
C LEU A 53 6.42 -13.31 5.88
N GLY A 54 5.72 -12.49 6.65
CA GLY A 54 6.31 -11.74 7.76
C GLY A 54 5.78 -10.32 7.90
N THR A 55 6.69 -9.38 8.17
CA THR A 55 6.31 -8.01 8.57
C THR A 55 6.85 -6.98 7.58
N ILE A 56 6.00 -6.05 7.18
CA ILE A 56 6.36 -4.91 6.34
C ILE A 56 6.08 -3.63 7.11
N VAL A 57 7.09 -2.77 7.20
CA VAL A 57 6.95 -1.40 7.70
C VAL A 57 7.48 -0.46 6.63
N ASN A 58 6.59 0.32 6.01
CA ASN A 58 7.00 1.32 5.02
C ASN A 58 6.63 2.72 5.50
N GLN A 59 7.58 3.63 5.35
CA GLN A 59 7.36 5.06 5.40
C GLN A 59 7.83 5.65 4.07
N SER A 60 6.96 6.37 3.36
CA SER A 60 7.33 6.88 2.04
C SER A 60 6.73 8.21 1.69
N VAL A 61 7.52 9.06 1.04
CA VAL A 61 7.04 10.22 0.29
C VAL A 61 7.24 9.93 -1.18
N ILE A 62 6.15 9.91 -1.95
CA ILE A 62 6.17 9.51 -3.34
C ILE A 62 5.49 10.58 -4.18
N LEU A 63 6.21 11.08 -5.17
CA LEU A 63 5.66 11.86 -6.27
C LEU A 63 5.82 11.04 -7.53
N GLY A 64 4.71 10.50 -8.04
CA GLY A 64 4.72 9.65 -9.21
C GLY A 64 3.74 8.49 -9.12
N THR A 65 4.00 7.46 -9.94
CA THR A 65 3.11 6.31 -10.09
C THR A 65 3.60 5.10 -9.33
N ILE A 66 2.69 4.45 -8.59
CA ILE A 66 2.93 3.19 -7.89
C ILE A 66 2.02 2.12 -8.47
N ALA A 67 2.61 0.98 -8.85
CA ALA A 67 1.91 -0.24 -9.19
C ALA A 67 2.44 -1.39 -8.32
N ASN A 68 1.61 -1.91 -7.41
CA ASN A 68 1.98 -3.05 -6.58
C ASN A 68 1.07 -4.24 -6.81
N GLN A 69 1.69 -5.42 -6.91
CA GLN A 69 1.01 -6.71 -6.82
C GLN A 69 1.64 -7.50 -5.69
N SER A 70 0.83 -7.98 -4.75
CA SER A 70 1.37 -8.67 -3.58
C SER A 70 0.49 -9.79 -3.06
N VAL A 71 1.14 -10.84 -2.58
CA VAL A 71 0.55 -11.86 -1.72
C VAL A 71 1.26 -11.79 -0.38
N ILE A 72 0.51 -11.51 0.68
CA ILE A 72 1.08 -11.22 1.99
C ILE A 72 0.41 -12.08 3.06
N LEU A 73 1.24 -12.78 3.83
CA LEU A 73 0.86 -13.42 5.07
C LEU A 73 1.63 -12.76 6.22
N GLY A 74 0.91 -11.98 7.04
CA GLY A 74 1.49 -11.31 8.20
C GLY A 74 1.01 -9.87 8.36
N THR A 75 1.92 -8.99 8.76
CA THR A 75 1.57 -7.63 9.21
C THR A 75 2.14 -6.58 8.28
N ILE A 76 1.30 -5.62 7.90
CA ILE A 76 1.66 -4.46 7.11
C ILE A 76 1.37 -3.20 7.91
N SER A 77 2.36 -2.32 8.00
CA SER A 77 2.21 -0.97 8.53
C SER A 77 2.77 0.01 7.51
N ASN A 78 1.91 0.81 6.88
CA ASN A 78 2.33 1.84 5.94
C ASN A 78 1.98 3.24 6.43
N GLN A 79 2.93 4.15 6.27
CA GLN A 79 2.70 5.59 6.37
C GLN A 79 3.18 6.24 5.09
N SER A 80 2.29 6.93 4.37
CA SER A 80 2.65 7.45 3.05
C SER A 80 2.05 8.82 2.75
N VAL A 81 2.87 9.69 2.15
CA VAL A 81 2.41 10.87 1.43
C VAL A 81 2.59 10.59 -0.05
N ILE A 82 1.50 10.61 -0.81
CA ILE A 82 1.52 10.23 -2.23
C ILE A 82 0.86 11.32 -3.07
N LEU A 83 1.53 11.69 -4.14
CA LEU A 83 1.06 12.63 -5.13
C LEU A 83 1.10 11.93 -6.50
N GLU A 84 -0.04 11.94 -7.21
CA GLU A 84 -0.38 11.21 -8.44
C GLU A 84 -1.13 9.89 -8.26
N THR A 85 -0.57 8.75 -8.67
CA THR A 85 -1.36 7.54 -8.99
C THR A 85 -0.91 6.33 -8.21
N ILE A 86 -1.88 5.61 -7.64
CA ILE A 86 -1.67 4.32 -6.97
C ILE A 86 -2.58 3.27 -7.61
N VAL A 87 -1.98 2.15 -7.99
CA VAL A 87 -2.68 0.93 -8.39
C VAL A 87 -2.16 -0.22 -7.53
N ASN A 88 -3.02 -0.79 -6.68
CA ASN A 88 -2.65 -1.95 -5.88
C ASN A 88 -3.58 -3.14 -6.15
N GLN A 89 -2.97 -4.30 -6.28
CA GLN A 89 -3.66 -5.59 -6.23
C GLN A 89 -3.03 -6.44 -5.13
N SER A 90 -3.86 -6.94 -4.21
CA SER A 90 -3.34 -7.67 -3.06
C SER A 90 -4.23 -8.82 -2.60
N VAL A 91 -3.58 -9.90 -2.18
CA VAL A 91 -4.20 -10.96 -1.37
C VAL A 91 -3.49 -10.97 -0.02
N ILE A 92 -4.23 -10.72 1.06
CA ILE A 92 -3.66 -10.51 2.38
C ILE A 92 -4.34 -11.40 3.40
N LEU A 93 -3.54 -12.14 4.15
CA LEU A 93 -3.95 -12.82 5.38
C LEU A 93 -3.17 -12.21 6.55
N GLY A 94 -3.85 -11.46 7.41
CA GLY A 94 -3.24 -10.85 8.59
C GLY A 94 -3.73 -9.43 8.89
N THR A 95 -2.81 -8.56 9.27
CA THR A 95 -3.13 -7.22 9.79
C THR A 95 -2.58 -6.14 8.89
N ILE A 96 -3.42 -5.15 8.57
CA ILE A 96 -3.06 -3.97 7.80
C ILE A 96 -3.34 -2.74 8.64
N VAL A 97 -2.33 -1.88 8.78
CA VAL A 97 -2.45 -0.54 9.34
C VAL A 97 -1.92 0.44 8.30
N ASN A 98 -2.78 1.32 7.79
CA ASN A 98 -2.35 2.36 6.85
C ASN A 98 -2.71 3.75 7.36
N GLN A 99 -1.76 4.67 7.23
CA GLN A 99 -1.99 6.10 7.36
C GLN A 99 -1.51 6.79 6.08
N SER A 100 -2.39 7.53 5.41
CA SER A 100 -2.04 8.11 4.12
C SER A 100 -2.60 9.51 3.89
N VAL A 101 -1.78 10.38 3.32
CA VAL A 101 -2.23 11.63 2.68
C VAL A 101 -2.02 11.47 1.19
N ILE A 102 -3.10 11.59 0.42
CA ILE A 102 -3.08 11.30 -1.02
C ILE A 102 -3.72 12.44 -1.80
N LEU A 103 -3.01 12.91 -2.82
CA LEU A 103 -3.55 13.80 -3.83
C LEU A 103 -3.42 13.12 -5.20
N GLY A 104 -4.55 12.72 -5.77
CA GLY A 104 -4.62 12.07 -7.07
C GLY A 104 -5.55 10.85 -7.11
N THR A 105 -5.14 9.80 -7.81
CA THR A 105 -6.00 8.67 -8.15
C THR A 105 -5.54 7.39 -7.45
N ILE A 106 -6.48 6.71 -6.81
CA ILE A 106 -6.28 5.42 -6.17
C ILE A 106 -7.18 4.38 -6.83
N SER A 107 -6.60 3.27 -7.25
CA SER A 107 -7.31 2.07 -7.67
C SER A 107 -6.81 0.87 -6.86
N ASN A 108 -7.65 0.32 -6.00
CA ASN A 108 -7.29 -0.88 -5.23
C ASN A 108 -8.23 -2.04 -5.52
N GLN A 109 -7.64 -3.23 -5.69
CA GLN A 109 -8.33 -4.50 -5.67
C GLN A 109 -7.74 -5.38 -4.58
N SER A 110 -8.57 -5.91 -3.68
CA SER A 110 -8.06 -6.68 -2.55
C SER A 110 -8.96 -7.84 -2.11
N VAL A 111 -8.32 -8.94 -1.73
CA VAL A 111 -8.94 -10.02 -0.96
C VAL A 111 -8.23 -10.08 0.39
N ILE A 112 -8.97 -9.87 1.48
CA ILE A 112 -8.38 -9.72 2.81
C ILE A 112 -9.08 -10.64 3.80
N LEU A 113 -8.29 -11.44 4.51
CA LEU A 113 -8.70 -12.18 5.69
C LEU A 113 -7.93 -11.63 6.91
N GLY A 114 -8.62 -10.93 7.81
CA GLY A 114 -8.01 -10.40 9.02
C GLY A 114 -8.46 -9.00 9.40
N THR A 115 -7.53 -8.16 9.86
CA THR A 115 -7.85 -6.85 10.44
C THR A 115 -7.29 -5.72 9.59
N ILE A 116 -8.11 -4.70 9.37
CA ILE A 116 -7.73 -3.49 8.64
C ILE A 116 -8.02 -2.27 9.53
N ALA A 117 -7.01 -1.42 9.69
CA ALA A 117 -7.15 -0.10 10.27
C ALA A 117 -6.59 0.94 9.29
N ASN A 118 -7.45 1.81 8.73
CA ASN A 118 -7.02 2.85 7.81
C ASN A 118 -7.39 4.24 8.32
N GLN A 119 -6.45 5.17 8.20
CA GLN A 119 -6.67 6.60 8.35
C GLN A 119 -6.19 7.32 7.10
N SER A 120 -7.06 8.08 6.44
CA SER A 120 -6.70 8.71 5.17
C SER A 120 -7.27 10.11 4.99
N VAL A 121 -6.45 11.02 4.45
CA VAL A 121 -6.91 12.28 3.86
C VAL A 121 -6.67 12.20 2.35
N ILE A 122 -7.73 12.34 1.56
CA ILE A 122 -7.67 12.11 0.11
C ILE A 122 -8.30 13.29 -0.63
N LEU A 123 -7.57 13.84 -1.58
CA LEU A 123 -8.08 14.78 -2.57
C LEU A 123 -7.94 14.15 -3.96
N GLY A 124 -9.06 13.73 -4.57
CA GLY A 124 -9.06 13.12 -5.89
C GLY A 124 -10.02 11.96 -6.04
N THR A 125 -9.62 10.92 -6.79
CA THR A 125 -10.50 9.81 -7.21
C THR A 125 -10.10 8.52 -6.51
N ILE A 126 -11.09 7.80 -5.98
CA ILE A 126 -10.90 6.49 -5.37
C ILE A 126 -11.79 5.47 -6.08
N VAL A 127 -11.19 4.37 -6.53
CA VAL A 127 -11.88 3.18 -6.99
C VAL A 127 -11.40 2.00 -6.16
N ASN A 128 -12.29 1.41 -5.34
CA ASN A 128 -11.93 0.22 -4.58
C ASN A 128 -12.87 -0.95 -4.88
N GLN A 129 -12.28 -2.12 -5.06
CA GLN A 129 -12.99 -3.40 -5.08
C GLN A 129 -12.40 -4.32 -4.02
N SER A 130 -13.23 -4.83 -3.11
CA SER A 130 -12.72 -5.67 -2.02
C SER A 130 -13.64 -6.82 -1.61
N VAL A 131 -13.02 -7.93 -1.22
CA VAL A 131 -13.67 -9.01 -0.48
C VAL A 131 -12.95 -9.14 0.86
N ILE A 132 -13.67 -8.96 1.95
CA ILE A 132 -13.07 -8.88 3.30
C ILE A 132 -13.80 -9.82 4.25
N LEU A 133 -13.04 -10.67 4.93
CA LEU A 133 -13.49 -11.45 6.07
C LEU A 133 -12.69 -11.02 7.30
N GLY A 134 -13.35 -10.36 8.25
CA GLY A 134 -12.74 -9.89 9.49
C GLY A 134 -13.15 -8.49 9.91
N THR A 135 -12.22 -7.75 10.51
CA THR A 135 -12.50 -6.48 11.19
C THR A 135 -11.98 -5.29 10.40
N ILE A 136 -12.78 -4.25 10.23
CA ILE A 136 -12.41 -3.01 9.57
C ILE A 136 -12.67 -1.82 10.50
N ALA A 137 -11.65 -0.97 10.67
CA ALA A 137 -11.75 0.34 11.29
C ALA A 137 -11.21 1.41 10.32
N ASN A 138 -12.10 2.25 9.79
CA ASN A 138 -11.73 3.27 8.81
C ASN A 138 -12.09 4.68 9.30
N GLN A 139 -11.16 5.61 9.10
CA GLN A 139 -11.36 7.04 9.28
C GLN A 139 -10.87 7.78 8.04
N SER A 140 -11.74 8.56 7.39
CA SER A 140 -11.37 9.22 6.14
C SER A 140 -11.96 10.61 5.98
N VAL A 141 -11.16 11.55 5.48
CA VAL A 141 -11.62 12.82 4.92
C VAL A 141 -11.33 12.80 3.43
N ILE A 142 -12.35 12.95 2.60
CA ILE A 142 -12.25 12.81 1.16
C ILE A 142 -12.88 14.03 0.50
N LEU A 143 -12.14 14.66 -0.40
CA LEU A 143 -12.65 15.67 -1.32
C LEU A 143 -12.49 15.13 -2.75
N GLY A 144 -13.60 14.74 -3.38
CA GLY A 144 -13.59 14.16 -4.73
C GLY A 144 -14.51 12.95 -4.90
N THR A 145 -14.14 12.04 -5.80
CA THR A 145 -15.03 10.97 -6.28
C THR A 145 -14.67 9.61 -5.68
N ILE A 146 -15.69 8.83 -5.33
CA ILE A 146 -15.53 7.49 -4.78
C ILE A 146 -16.43 6.51 -5.53
N ALA A 147 -15.84 5.42 -6.00
CA ALA A 147 -16.54 4.24 -6.48
C ALA A 147 -16.05 3.02 -5.70
N ASN A 148 -16.84 2.54 -4.75
CA ASN A 148 -16.50 1.38 -3.91
C ASN A 148 -17.46 0.22 -4.16
N GLN A 149 -16.91 -0.97 -4.34
CA GLN A 149 -17.65 -2.23 -4.38
C GLN A 149 -17.00 -3.21 -3.41
N SER A 150 -17.70 -3.55 -2.33
CA SER A 150 -17.14 -4.41 -1.27
C SER A 150 -18.11 -5.47 -0.80
N VAL A 151 -17.62 -6.70 -0.63
CA VAL A 151 -18.30 -7.77 0.11
C VAL A 151 -17.58 -7.94 1.44
N ILE A 152 -18.26 -7.75 2.56
CA ILE A 152 -17.65 -7.78 3.89
C ILE A 152 -18.44 -8.74 4.78
N LEU A 153 -17.72 -9.69 5.39
CA LEU A 153 -18.24 -10.55 6.45
C LEU A 153 -17.42 -10.31 7.72
N GLY A 154 -18.00 -9.64 8.71
CA GLY A 154 -17.34 -9.33 9.97
C GLY A 154 -17.77 -7.98 10.52
N THR A 155 -16.87 -7.30 11.22
CA THR A 155 -17.18 -6.05 11.94
C THR A 155 -16.65 -4.84 11.18
N ILE A 156 -17.46 -3.77 11.13
CA ILE A 156 -17.10 -2.52 10.48
C ILE A 156 -17.34 -1.36 11.45
N VAL A 157 -16.31 -0.55 11.64
CA VAL A 157 -16.40 0.78 12.26
C VAL A 157 -15.89 1.78 11.22
N ASN A 158 -16.75 2.69 10.76
CA ASN A 158 -16.38 3.67 9.74
C ASN A 158 -16.79 5.08 10.14
N GLN A 159 -15.88 6.04 9.95
CA GLN A 159 -16.13 7.46 10.10
C GLN A 159 -15.56 8.19 8.89
N SER A 160 -16.45 8.71 8.04
CA SER A 160 -16.07 9.34 6.77
C SER A 160 -16.72 10.72 6.63
N VAL A 161 -15.93 11.69 6.17
CA VAL A 161 -16.42 12.97 5.64
C VAL A 161 -16.10 13.00 4.14
N ILE A 162 -17.12 13.20 3.30
CA ILE A 162 -16.98 13.29 1.85
C ILE A 162 -17.51 14.66 1.42
N LEU A 163 -16.68 15.42 0.72
CA LEU A 163 -16.96 16.73 0.13
C LEU A 163 -16.78 16.65 -1.39
#